data_AF-A0A0L9TWA3-F1
#
_entry.id   AF-A0A0L9TWA3-F1
#
_cell.length_a   1.000
_cell.length_b   1.000
_cell.length_c   1.000
_cell.angle_alpha   90.00
_cell.angle_beta   90.00
_cell.angle_gamma   90.00
#
_symmetry.space_group_name_H-M   'P 1'
#
loop_
_entity.id
_entity.type
_entity.pdbx_description
1 polymer ?
#
loop_
_entity_poly.entity_id
_entity_poly.type
_entity_poly.pdbx_seq_one_letter_code
_entity_poly.pdbx_strand_id
1 'polypeptide(L)'
;MKSSSLHADLVKAVPDEHKKFLADLVWVHEEELIASPTIIVSGHHGKLHIEGLRLIIDEGGGCEDKPVAAIILPSQKIIRDTDVLAE
;
A
#
# COMPACT_ATOMS: atom_id res chain seq x y z
N MET A 1 -22.09 1.35 20.66
CA MET A 1 -21.67 1.95 19.38
C MET A 1 -21.04 0.83 18.56
N LYS A 2 -21.56 0.50 17.37
CA LYS A 2 -21.00 -0.59 16.56
C LYS A 2 -19.68 -0.09 15.97
N SER A 3 -18.59 -0.76 16.30
CA SER A 3 -17.30 -0.59 15.63
C SER A 3 -17.41 -1.17 14.22
N SER A 4 -17.77 -0.36 13.23
CA SER A 4 -17.50 -0.71 11.83
C SER A 4 -15.98 -0.72 11.65
N SER A 5 -15.45 -1.73 10.98
CA SER A 5 -14.05 -1.73 10.60
C SER A 5 -13.83 -0.61 9.56
N LEU A 6 -12.70 0.10 9.64
CA LEU A 6 -12.32 1.14 8.67
C LEU A 6 -12.48 0.64 7.21
N HIS A 7 -12.24 -0.66 6.98
CA HIS A 7 -12.47 -1.32 5.71
C HIS A 7 -13.93 -1.23 5.22
N ALA A 8 -14.92 -1.53 6.09
CA ALA A 8 -16.34 -1.48 5.72
C ALA A 8 -16.80 -0.06 5.37
N ASP A 9 -16.27 0.94 6.08
CA ASP A 9 -16.60 2.34 5.84
C ASP A 9 -15.99 2.85 4.52
N LEU A 10 -14.78 2.40 4.17
CA LEU A 10 -14.15 2.71 2.88
C LEU A 10 -14.88 2.08 1.70
N VAL A 11 -15.29 0.80 1.81
CA VAL A 11 -16.04 0.11 0.75
C VAL A 11 -17.41 0.76 0.50
N LYS A 12 -18.06 1.27 1.56
CA LYS A 12 -19.33 1.99 1.46
C LYS A 12 -19.19 3.38 0.81
N ALA A 13 -18.02 4.02 0.94
CA ALA A 13 -17.76 5.34 0.37
C ALA A 13 -17.60 5.33 -1.16
N VAL A 14 -17.32 4.17 -1.75
CA VAL A 14 -17.19 4.01 -3.21
C VAL A 14 -18.58 3.79 -3.83
N PRO A 15 -19.03 4.66 -4.77
CA PRO A 15 -20.27 4.46 -5.51
C PRO A 15 -20.28 3.14 -6.26
N ASP A 16 -21.44 2.49 -6.38
CA ASP A 16 -21.55 1.17 -7.02
C ASP A 16 -21.19 1.21 -8.51
N GLU A 17 -21.42 2.34 -9.18
CA GLU A 17 -20.97 2.57 -10.56
C GLU A 17 -19.44 2.53 -10.69
N HIS A 18 -18.73 3.10 -9.72
CA HIS A 18 -17.27 3.09 -9.71
C HIS A 18 -16.72 1.70 -9.41
N LYS A 19 -17.37 0.93 -8.51
CA LYS A 19 -17.01 -0.48 -8.26
C LYS A 19 -17.17 -1.32 -9.53
N LYS A 20 -18.27 -1.12 -10.25
CA LYS A 20 -18.52 -1.79 -11.53
C LYS A 20 -17.45 -1.43 -12.57
N PHE A 21 -17.13 -0.15 -12.71
CA PHE A 21 -16.05 0.30 -13.59
C PHE A 21 -14.70 -0.33 -13.23
N LEU A 22 -14.35 -0.40 -11.94
CA LEU A 22 -13.12 -1.03 -11.47
C LEU A 22 -13.12 -2.54 -11.73
N ALA A 23 -14.24 -3.23 -11.54
CA ALA A 23 -14.36 -4.67 -11.79
C ALA A 23 -14.22 -5.03 -13.29
N ASP A 24 -14.50 -4.10 -14.19
CA ASP A 24 -14.35 -4.28 -15.63
C ASP A 24 -12.89 -4.07 -16.12
N LEU A 25 -11.98 -3.60 -15.24
CA LEU A 25 -10.56 -3.44 -15.57
C LEU A 25 -9.83 -4.79 -15.39
N VAL A 26 -9.27 -5.33 -16.48
CA VAL A 26 -8.52 -6.60 -16.50
C VAL A 26 -7.35 -6.65 -15.49
N TRP A 27 -6.85 -5.50 -15.05
CA TRP A 27 -5.76 -5.37 -14.08
C TRP A 27 -6.23 -5.23 -12.62
N VAL A 28 -7.54 -5.17 -12.37
CA VAL A 28 -8.12 -5.03 -11.03
C VAL A 28 -8.90 -6.31 -10.72
N HIS A 29 -8.43 -7.06 -9.72
CA HIS A 29 -9.12 -8.25 -9.22
C HIS A 29 -9.31 -8.10 -7.70
N GLU A 30 -10.54 -8.24 -7.23
CA GLU A 30 -10.84 -8.32 -5.80
C GLU A 30 -10.57 -9.75 -5.32
N GLU A 31 -9.46 -9.96 -4.59
CA GLU A 31 -9.12 -11.26 -4.01
C GLU A 31 -9.06 -11.18 -2.49
N GLU A 32 -9.70 -12.12 -1.80
CA GLU A 32 -9.46 -12.34 -0.38
C GLU A 32 -8.09 -12.99 -0.21
N LEU A 33 -7.07 -12.17 0.05
CA LEU A 33 -5.69 -12.61 0.29
C LEU A 33 -5.48 -13.30 1.65
N ILE A 34 -6.55 -13.80 2.26
CA ILE A 34 -6.55 -14.46 3.58
C ILE A 34 -6.06 -15.91 3.45
N ALA A 35 -6.28 -16.54 2.29
CA ALA A 35 -6.03 -17.97 2.07
C ALA A 35 -4.55 -18.34 1.93
N SER A 36 -3.68 -17.38 1.58
CA SER A 36 -2.25 -17.61 1.46
C SER A 36 -1.45 -16.41 2.00
N PRO A 37 -0.32 -16.63 2.70
CA PRO A 37 0.51 -15.53 3.19
C PRO A 37 1.08 -14.70 2.02
N THR A 38 0.35 -13.66 1.64
CA THR A 38 0.68 -12.81 0.49
C THR A 38 1.15 -11.45 0.97
N ILE A 39 2.37 -11.07 0.59
CA ILE A 39 2.87 -9.71 0.83
C ILE A 39 2.18 -8.75 -0.15
N ILE A 40 1.51 -7.73 0.37
CA ILE A 40 0.87 -6.69 -0.42
C ILE A 40 1.73 -5.43 -0.38
N VAL A 41 2.35 -5.09 -1.50
CA VAL A 41 3.19 -3.89 -1.65
C VAL A 41 2.47 -2.81 -2.44
N SER A 42 2.45 -1.58 -1.94
CA SER A 42 1.82 -0.44 -2.60
C SER A 42 2.58 0.87 -2.39
N GLY A 43 2.53 1.77 -3.38
CA GLY A 43 2.93 3.17 -3.26
C GLY A 43 1.73 4.11 -3.07
N HIS A 44 1.78 5.33 -3.60
CA HIS A 44 0.68 6.32 -3.74
C HIS A 44 0.13 6.98 -2.45
N HIS A 45 0.30 6.37 -1.28
CA HIS A 45 -0.29 6.86 -0.04
C HIS A 45 0.45 8.04 0.63
N GLY A 46 1.60 8.47 0.11
CA GLY A 46 2.44 9.52 0.72
C GLY A 46 2.96 9.17 2.11
N LYS A 47 3.14 7.87 2.41
CA LYS A 47 3.69 7.38 3.67
C LYS A 47 4.53 6.12 3.51
N LEU A 48 5.42 5.91 4.46
CA LEU A 48 6.09 4.64 4.71
C LEU A 48 5.39 3.92 5.86
N HIS A 49 4.82 2.74 5.62
CA HIS A 49 4.13 1.93 6.64
C HIS A 49 4.41 0.45 6.41
N ILE A 50 4.90 -0.24 7.44
CA ILE A 50 5.16 -1.68 7.42
C ILE A 50 4.38 -2.31 8.56
N GLU A 51 3.44 -3.19 8.22
CA GLU A 51 2.65 -3.93 9.21
C GLU A 51 2.35 -5.34 8.69
N GLY A 52 3.00 -6.34 9.29
CA GLY A 52 2.85 -7.73 8.86
C GLY A 52 3.15 -7.91 7.38
N LEU A 53 2.14 -8.32 6.61
CA LEU A 53 2.23 -8.55 5.17
C LEU A 53 1.83 -7.32 4.33
N ARG A 54 1.41 -6.21 4.93
CA ARG A 54 1.07 -4.96 4.22
C ARG A 54 2.23 -3.98 4.26
N LEU A 55 2.80 -3.71 3.09
CA LEU A 55 3.92 -2.80 2.91
C LEU A 55 3.46 -1.61 2.06
N ILE A 56 3.47 -0.41 2.65
CA ILE A 56 3.24 0.84 1.95
C ILE A 56 4.57 1.57 1.87
N ILE A 57 5.12 1.69 0.67
CA ILE A 57 6.43 2.29 0.40
C ILE A 57 6.22 3.51 -0.49
N ASP A 58 5.87 4.63 0.13
CA ASP A 58 5.70 5.91 -0.57
C ASP A 58 6.11 7.08 0.34
N GLU A 59 7.33 7.03 0.87
CA GLU A 59 7.84 8.07 1.78
C GLU A 59 7.91 9.46 1.11
N GLY A 60 8.27 9.49 -0.18
CA GLY A 60 8.38 10.71 -0.95
C GLY A 60 7.04 11.42 -1.16
N GLY A 61 5.99 10.67 -1.54
CA GLY A 61 4.65 11.22 -1.76
C GLY A 61 4.59 12.36 -2.79
N GLY A 62 5.59 12.46 -3.68
CA GLY A 62 5.72 13.57 -4.64
C GLY A 62 6.20 14.90 -4.04
N CYS A 63 6.65 14.93 -2.78
CA CYS A 63 7.22 16.11 -2.15
C CYS A 63 8.74 16.18 -2.40
N GLU A 64 9.25 17.30 -2.94
CA GLU A 64 10.67 17.48 -3.28
C GLU A 64 11.62 17.38 -2.07
N ASP A 65 11.11 17.66 -0.87
CA ASP A 65 11.85 17.66 0.39
C ASP A 65 11.84 16.31 1.11
N LYS A 66 11.18 15.29 0.56
CA LYS A 66 11.08 13.95 1.15
C LYS A 66 11.84 12.91 0.32
N PRO A 67 12.50 11.95 0.98
CA PRO A 67 13.27 10.93 0.28
C PRO A 67 12.38 9.93 -0.45
N VAL A 68 12.90 9.39 -1.55
CA VAL A 68 12.36 8.20 -2.18
C VAL A 68 12.95 6.98 -1.48
N ALA A 69 12.09 6.13 -0.93
CA ALA A 69 12.48 4.95 -0.19
C ALA A 69 12.20 3.65 -0.97
N ALA A 70 13.02 2.63 -0.73
CA ALA A 70 12.80 1.27 -1.18
C ALA A 70 12.97 0.28 -0.02
N ILE A 71 12.32 -0.88 -0.12
CA ILE A 71 12.44 -1.99 0.84
C ILE A 71 13.17 -3.17 0.21
N ILE A 72 14.12 -3.76 0.95
CA ILE A 72 14.89 -4.94 0.53
C ILE A 72 14.31 -6.20 1.18
N LEU A 73 13.70 -7.07 0.38
CA LEU A 73 13.25 -8.40 0.84
C LEU A 73 14.38 -9.45 0.72
N PRO A 74 14.48 -10.43 1.64
CA PRO A 74 13.59 -10.69 2.77
C PRO A 74 13.92 -9.87 4.03
N SER A 75 15.02 -9.12 4.05
CA SER A 75 15.52 -8.41 5.25
C SER A 75 14.59 -7.33 5.82
N GLN A 76 13.66 -6.84 5.00
CA GLN A 76 12.82 -5.67 5.25
C GLN A 76 13.61 -4.39 5.57
N LYS A 77 14.91 -4.33 5.20
CA LYS A 77 15.71 -3.11 5.32
C LYS A 77 15.14 -2.03 4.42
N ILE A 78 14.96 -0.83 4.97
CA ILE A 78 14.65 0.37 4.20
C ILE A 78 15.94 1.03 3.76
N ILE A 79 16.01 1.38 2.48
CA ILE A 79 17.03 2.25 1.90
C ILE A 79 16.38 3.48 1.31
N ARG A 80 17.08 4.61 1.36
CA ARG A 80 16.64 5.90 0.81
C ARG A 80 17.67 6.43 -0.17
N ASP A 81 17.23 7.26 -1.11
CA ASP A 81 18.12 8.01 -2.00
C ASP A 81 19.06 8.95 -1.23
N THR A 82 18.67 9.37 -0.03
CA THR A 82 19.47 10.22 0.87
C THR A 82 20.42 9.45 1.78
N ASP A 83 20.41 8.11 1.75
CA ASP A 83 21.33 7.31 2.55
C ASP A 83 22.77 7.44 2.00
N VAL A 84 23.74 7.70 2.90
CA VAL A 84 25.17 7.56 2.59
C VAL A 84 25.59 6.15 2.99
N LEU A 85 25.71 5.28 2.00
CA LEU A 85 26.16 3.90 2.21
C LEU A 85 27.70 3.85 2.13
N ALA A 86 28.33 3.11 3.06
CA ALA A 86 29.74 2.82 2.95
C ALA A 86 29.99 1.91 1.73
N GLU A 87 31.01 2.23 0.94
CA GLU A 87 31.51 1.36 -0.15
C GLU A 87 32.11 0.04 0.38
#